data_AF-A0A499VRN9-F1
#
_entry.id   AF-A0A499VRN9-F1
#
_cell.length_a   1.000
_cell.length_b   1.000
_cell.length_c   1.000
_cell.angle_alpha   90.00
_cell.angle_beta   90.00
_cell.angle_gamma   90.00
#
_symmetry.space_group_name_H-M   'P 1'
#
loop_
_entity.id
_entity.type
_entity.pdbx_description
1 polymer ?
#
loop_
_entity_poly.entity_id
_entity_poly.type
_entity_poly.pdbx_seq_one_letter_code
_entity_poly.pdbx_strand_id
1 'polypeptide(L)'
;MTTDASEDRKRRDEHRTETVSAPYGPLALTGTHRLEDYPEGRLPDIPGCWTREGYDRPDHGGRRRADRRRRALHRRAQAPARPGPVTAAPVAHGERRLVVLVREGVWGVRDFDPASAARRAFKGIEASSYDPRWSVPGRFTSYGENRTVRVENADGRERGLVSAANSSSPWPDRS
;
A
#
# COMPACT_ATOMS: atom_id res chain seq x y z
N MET A 1 10.99 -5.67 36.45
CA MET A 1 11.53 -5.74 35.08
C MET A 1 10.38 -5.56 34.07
N THR A 2 9.86 -4.34 33.94
CA THR A 2 8.64 -4.04 33.14
C THR A 2 8.84 -2.82 32.23
N THR A 3 9.94 -2.09 32.41
CA THR A 3 10.31 -0.88 31.68
C THR A 3 10.59 -1.15 30.19
N ASP A 4 11.00 -2.38 29.84
CA ASP A 4 11.36 -2.78 28.47
C ASP A 4 10.14 -2.81 27.52
N ALA A 5 9.02 -3.39 27.97
CA ALA A 5 7.81 -3.54 27.15
C ALA A 5 7.07 -2.20 26.91
N SER A 6 7.10 -1.28 27.89
CA SER A 6 6.48 0.04 27.74
C SER A 6 7.29 0.94 26.81
N GLU A 7 8.62 0.93 26.92
CA GLU A 7 9.50 1.69 26.03
C GLU A 7 9.48 1.11 24.60
N ASP A 8 9.45 -0.22 24.44
CA ASP A 8 9.30 -0.85 23.13
C ASP A 8 7.98 -0.51 22.45
N ARG A 9 6.89 -0.46 23.22
CA ARG A 9 5.59 0.00 22.71
C ARG A 9 5.68 1.45 22.24
N LYS A 10 6.23 2.33 23.08
CA LYS A 10 6.36 3.76 22.76
C LYS A 10 7.19 3.97 21.48
N ARG A 11 8.35 3.30 21.38
CA ARG A 11 9.20 3.33 20.19
C ARG A 11 8.48 2.82 18.94
N ARG A 12 7.68 1.75 19.07
CA ARG A 12 6.86 1.22 17.97
C ARG A 12 5.80 2.23 17.53
N ASP A 13 5.12 2.87 18.48
CA ASP A 13 4.06 3.85 18.20
C ASP A 13 4.62 5.09 17.50
N GLU A 14 5.77 5.59 17.97
CA GLU A 14 6.51 6.71 17.36
C GLU A 14 6.96 6.35 15.94
N HIS A 15 7.65 5.21 15.77
CA HIS A 15 8.12 4.77 14.46
C HIS A 15 6.98 4.55 13.46
N ARG A 16 5.84 4.03 13.92
CA ARG A 16 4.66 3.84 13.08
C ARG A 16 4.07 5.19 12.65
N THR A 17 3.97 6.15 13.57
CA THR A 17 3.50 7.51 13.29
C THR A 17 4.39 8.20 12.27
N GLU A 18 5.72 8.12 12.43
CA GLU A 18 6.70 8.64 11.48
C GLU A 18 6.53 7.98 10.10
N THR A 19 6.45 6.64 10.06
CA THR A 19 6.32 5.88 8.82
C THR A 19 5.04 6.21 8.06
N VAL A 20 3.89 6.27 8.73
CA VAL A 20 2.60 6.54 8.05
C VAL A 20 2.53 7.96 7.52
N SER A 21 3.14 8.90 8.26
CA SER A 21 3.13 10.34 7.96
C SER A 21 4.30 10.80 7.10
N ALA A 22 5.26 9.93 6.75
CA ALA A 22 6.40 10.28 5.89
C ALA A 22 5.94 10.88 4.55
N PRO A 23 6.75 11.75 3.88
CA PRO A 23 6.37 12.42 2.64
C PRO A 23 5.81 11.50 1.55
N TYR A 24 6.29 10.26 1.48
CA TYR A 24 5.81 9.24 0.55
C TYR A 24 5.37 7.96 1.28
N GLY A 25 4.94 8.11 2.53
CA GLY A 25 4.37 7.05 3.35
C GLY A 25 2.92 6.71 2.95
N PRO A 26 2.29 5.74 3.63
CA PRO A 26 0.91 5.33 3.40
C PRO A 26 -0.11 6.49 3.24
N LEU A 27 -0.02 7.54 4.06
CA LEU A 27 -0.96 8.66 3.99
C LEU A 27 -0.76 9.54 2.76
N ALA A 28 0.38 9.45 2.07
CA ALA A 28 0.59 10.14 0.80
C ALA A 28 -0.14 9.46 -0.37
N LEU A 29 -0.61 8.21 -0.21
CA LEU A 29 -1.32 7.48 -1.26
C LEU A 29 -2.70 8.11 -1.49
N THR A 30 -2.86 8.82 -2.60
CA THR A 30 -4.11 9.49 -3.00
C THR A 30 -4.95 8.64 -3.94
N GLY A 31 -4.34 7.68 -4.64
CA GLY A 31 -5.05 6.83 -5.59
C GLY A 31 -4.35 5.52 -5.93
N THR A 32 -5.14 4.48 -6.20
CA THR A 32 -4.68 3.24 -6.85
C THR A 32 -5.52 3.01 -8.09
N HIS A 33 -4.95 3.29 -9.26
CA HIS A 33 -5.64 3.20 -10.55
C HIS A 33 -5.27 1.90 -11.25
N ARG A 34 -6.25 1.05 -11.54
CA ARG A 34 -6.03 -0.17 -12.34
C ARG A 34 -6.20 0.19 -13.80
N LEU A 35 -5.23 -0.19 -14.64
CA LEU A 35 -5.27 0.19 -16.05
C LEU A 35 -6.45 -0.42 -16.82
N GLU A 36 -7.00 -1.54 -16.33
CA GLU A 36 -8.21 -2.16 -16.90
C GLU A 36 -9.47 -1.31 -16.74
N ASP A 37 -9.52 -0.46 -15.70
CA ASP A 37 -10.64 0.46 -15.45
C ASP A 37 -10.55 1.72 -16.36
N TYR A 38 -9.42 1.91 -17.06
CA TYR A 38 -9.15 3.06 -17.93
C TYR A 38 -8.59 2.57 -19.28
N PRO A 39 -9.41 1.96 -20.16
CA PRO A 39 -8.96 1.36 -21.40
C PRO A 39 -8.32 2.37 -22.38
N GLU A 40 -8.73 3.64 -22.31
CA GLU A 40 -8.11 4.73 -23.07
C GLU A 40 -6.77 5.21 -22.47
N GLY A 41 -6.36 4.63 -21.34
CA GLY A 41 -5.13 4.94 -20.63
C GLY A 41 -5.13 6.30 -19.92
N ARG A 42 -6.27 6.96 -19.78
CA ARG A 42 -6.36 8.26 -19.09
C ARG A 42 -6.72 8.05 -17.63
N LEU A 43 -5.76 8.30 -16.75
CA LEU A 43 -5.95 8.21 -15.31
C LEU A 43 -6.44 9.57 -14.75
N PRO A 44 -7.30 9.58 -13.72
CA PRO A 44 -7.78 10.80 -13.08
C PRO A 44 -6.61 11.64 -12.54
N ASP A 45 -6.61 12.93 -12.87
CA ASP A 45 -5.62 13.92 -12.39
C ASP A 45 -4.15 13.54 -12.59
N ILE A 46 -3.86 12.61 -13.50
CA ILE A 46 -2.52 12.17 -13.86
C ILE A 46 -2.34 12.38 -15.37
N PRO A 47 -1.40 13.25 -15.79
CA PRO A 47 -1.21 13.53 -17.21
C PRO A 47 -0.69 12.31 -17.97
N GLY A 48 -0.92 12.33 -19.29
CA GLY A 48 -0.43 11.36 -20.28
C GLY A 48 -1.32 10.12 -20.45
N CYS A 49 -0.79 9.12 -21.16
CA CYS A 49 -1.49 7.88 -21.51
C CYS A 49 -0.79 6.68 -20.88
N TRP A 50 -1.50 5.88 -20.12
CA TRP A 50 -1.01 4.75 -19.33
C TRP A 50 -1.55 3.45 -19.89
N THR A 51 -0.66 2.56 -20.33
CA THR A 51 -1.02 1.25 -20.85
C THR A 51 -0.15 0.18 -20.19
N ARG A 52 -0.46 -1.10 -20.43
CA ARG A 52 0.36 -2.21 -19.91
C ARG A 52 1.78 -2.14 -20.43
N GLU A 53 1.97 -1.62 -21.65
CA GLU A 53 3.28 -1.46 -22.29
C GLU A 53 4.07 -0.26 -21.75
N GLY A 54 3.45 0.61 -20.96
CA GLY A 54 4.09 1.68 -20.21
C GLY A 54 3.31 3.01 -20.26
N TYR A 55 4.01 4.14 -20.26
CA TYR A 55 3.41 5.46 -20.15
C TYR A 55 3.95 6.43 -21.21
N ASP A 56 3.07 7.20 -21.83
CA ASP A 56 3.38 8.23 -22.83
C ASP A 56 2.94 9.62 -22.35
N ARG A 57 3.89 10.53 -22.18
CA ARG A 57 3.61 11.96 -21.92
C ARG A 57 3.68 12.75 -23.24
N PRO A 58 2.69 13.60 -23.56
CA PRO A 58 2.91 14.62 -24.59
C PRO A 58 4.00 15.57 -24.13
N ASP A 59 5.01 15.81 -24.97
CA ASP A 59 6.02 16.84 -24.70
C ASP A 59 5.40 18.25 -24.81
N HIS A 60 6.08 19.29 -24.31
CA HIS A 60 5.62 20.69 -24.36
C HIS A 60 5.41 21.23 -25.79
N GLY A 61 5.74 20.45 -26.82
CA GLY A 61 5.44 20.71 -28.24
C GLY A 61 4.39 19.79 -28.87
N GLY A 62 3.55 19.10 -28.08
CA GLY A 62 2.41 18.30 -28.56
C GLY A 62 2.77 16.97 -29.24
N ARG A 63 4.06 16.63 -29.37
CA ARG A 63 4.52 15.36 -29.98
C ARG A 63 4.68 14.29 -28.90
N ARG A 64 4.26 13.05 -29.22
CA ARG A 64 4.51 11.86 -28.39
C ARG A 64 5.95 11.39 -28.63
N ARG A 65 6.78 11.38 -27.60
CA ARG A 65 8.10 10.72 -27.63
C ARG A 65 8.01 9.39 -26.88
N ALA A 66 8.38 8.29 -27.55
CA ALA A 66 8.56 7.00 -26.88
C ALA A 66 9.80 7.07 -25.98
N ASP A 67 9.60 7.13 -24.67
CA ASP A 67 10.68 7.28 -23.70
C ASP A 67 11.40 5.94 -23.46
N ARG A 68 12.74 5.92 -23.39
CA ARG A 68 13.50 4.75 -22.90
C ARG A 68 13.03 4.34 -21.50
N ARG A 69 12.49 5.28 -20.70
CA ARG A 69 11.81 4.99 -19.42
C ARG A 69 10.62 4.05 -19.57
N ARG A 70 9.87 4.07 -20.69
CA ARG A 70 8.72 3.17 -20.94
C ARG A 70 9.11 1.69 -20.82
N ARG A 71 10.22 1.29 -21.45
CA ARG A 71 10.72 -0.11 -21.37
C ARG A 71 11.31 -0.45 -20.00
N ALA A 72 11.88 0.52 -19.30
CA ALA A 72 12.37 0.32 -17.93
C ALA A 72 11.22 0.16 -16.93
N LEU A 73 10.15 0.93 -17.09
CA LEU A 73 8.90 0.83 -16.33
C LEU A 73 8.28 -0.55 -16.46
N HIS A 74 8.09 -1.00 -17.70
CA HIS A 74 7.53 -2.31 -17.99
C HIS A 74 8.34 -3.44 -17.34
N ARG A 75 9.67 -3.43 -17.53
CA ARG A 75 10.56 -4.44 -16.90
C ARG A 75 10.53 -4.39 -15.37
N ARG A 76 10.49 -3.20 -14.76
CA ARG A 76 10.45 -3.05 -13.30
C ARG A 76 9.12 -3.50 -12.71
N ALA A 77 8.02 -3.31 -13.43
CA ALA A 77 6.69 -3.72 -13.02
C ALA A 77 6.48 -5.24 -13.13
N GLN A 78 7.17 -5.91 -14.08
CA GLN A 78 7.15 -7.37 -14.24
C GLN A 78 8.12 -8.13 -13.31
N ALA A 79 9.07 -7.44 -12.68
CA ALA A 79 9.97 -8.07 -11.72
C ALA A 79 9.18 -8.53 -10.47
N PRO A 80 9.44 -9.75 -9.94
CA PRO A 80 8.78 -10.23 -8.72
C PRO A 80 9.00 -9.21 -7.59
N ALA A 81 7.89 -8.66 -7.10
CA ALA A 81 7.86 -7.34 -6.48
C ALA A 81 8.56 -7.30 -5.11
N ARG A 82 9.69 -6.60 -5.05
CA ARG A 82 9.88 -5.58 -4.02
C ARG A 82 9.78 -4.22 -4.71
N PRO A 83 8.69 -3.48 -4.55
CA PRO A 83 8.68 -2.09 -4.96
C PRO A 83 9.83 -1.41 -4.19
N GLY A 84 10.81 -0.87 -4.93
CA GLY A 84 11.81 -0.01 -4.30
C GLY A 84 11.14 1.21 -3.65
N PRO A 85 11.88 2.01 -2.87
CA PRO A 85 11.31 3.15 -2.15
C PRO A 85 10.52 4.06 -3.12
N VAL A 86 9.41 4.63 -2.66
CA VAL A 86 8.53 5.49 -3.48
C VAL A 86 9.28 6.72 -4.00
N THR A 87 10.31 7.18 -3.28
CA THR A 87 11.21 8.24 -3.74
C THR A 87 11.96 7.88 -5.02
N ALA A 88 12.21 6.59 -5.26
CA ALA A 88 12.77 6.05 -6.48
C ALA A 88 11.68 5.67 -7.51
N ALA A 89 10.47 6.21 -7.38
CA ALA A 89 9.41 6.00 -8.35
C ALA A 89 9.90 6.44 -9.74
N PRO A 90 9.72 5.58 -10.75
CA PRO A 90 10.27 5.81 -12.08
C PRO A 90 9.56 6.95 -12.84
N VAL A 91 8.35 7.33 -12.42
CA VAL A 91 7.61 8.48 -12.96
C VAL A 91 7.31 9.48 -11.85
N ALA A 92 7.62 10.75 -12.13
CA ALA A 92 7.29 11.90 -11.29
C ALA A 92 6.40 12.89 -12.07
N HIS A 93 5.56 13.60 -11.34
CA HIS A 93 4.74 14.73 -11.81
C HIS A 93 4.75 15.83 -10.75
N GLY A 94 5.63 16.82 -10.91
CA GLY A 94 6.00 17.70 -9.79
C GLY A 94 6.53 16.89 -8.61
N GLU A 95 5.98 17.14 -7.42
CA GLU A 95 6.28 16.38 -6.21
C GLU A 95 5.57 15.02 -6.12
N ARG A 96 4.57 14.75 -6.98
CA ARG A 96 3.89 13.44 -6.99
C ARG A 96 4.83 12.34 -7.52
N ARG A 97 4.69 11.14 -6.97
CA ARG A 97 5.45 9.94 -7.33
C ARG A 97 4.48 8.84 -7.76
N LEU A 98 4.64 8.36 -8.99
CA LEU A 98 3.75 7.37 -9.59
C LEU A 98 4.46 6.02 -9.66
N VAL A 99 3.95 5.06 -8.89
CA VAL A 99 4.51 3.72 -8.76
C VAL A 99 3.68 2.74 -9.57
N VAL A 100 4.29 2.16 -10.60
CA VAL A 100 3.70 1.07 -11.38
C VAL A 100 3.94 -0.25 -10.66
N LEU A 101 2.90 -1.06 -10.54
CA LEU A 101 2.95 -2.39 -9.95
C LEU A 101 2.11 -3.38 -10.76
N VAL A 102 2.51 -4.66 -10.73
CA VAL A 102 1.71 -5.77 -11.24
C VAL A 102 1.42 -6.71 -10.08
N ARG A 103 0.14 -6.97 -9.82
CA ARG A 103 -0.29 -7.91 -8.77
C ARG A 103 -1.32 -8.85 -9.37
N GLU A 104 -1.05 -10.15 -9.32
CA GLU A 104 -1.93 -11.18 -9.91
C GLU A 104 -2.23 -10.90 -11.40
N GLY A 105 -1.24 -10.42 -12.16
CA GLY A 105 -1.39 -10.06 -13.57
C GLY A 105 -2.11 -8.73 -13.84
N VAL A 106 -2.68 -8.08 -12.81
CA VAL A 106 -3.35 -6.78 -12.93
C VAL A 106 -2.35 -5.65 -12.77
N TRP A 107 -2.32 -4.74 -13.75
CA TRP A 107 -1.49 -3.54 -13.74
C TRP A 107 -2.16 -2.41 -12.97
N GLY A 108 -1.43 -1.82 -12.04
CA GLY A 108 -1.86 -0.69 -11.25
C GLY A 108 -0.83 0.43 -11.22
N VAL A 109 -1.33 1.67 -11.12
CA VAL A 109 -0.55 2.88 -10.88
C VAL A 109 -0.99 3.44 -9.54
N ARG A 110 -0.06 3.47 -8.58
CA ARG A 110 -0.26 4.17 -7.31
C ARG A 110 0.25 5.58 -7.41
N ASP A 111 -0.58 6.51 -6.98
CA ASP A 111 -0.27 7.92 -6.93
C ASP A 111 0.02 8.36 -5.50
N PHE A 112 1.25 8.80 -5.28
CA PHE A 112 1.68 9.33 -3.99
C PHE A 112 1.88 10.84 -4.11
N ASP A 113 1.07 11.59 -3.36
CA ASP A 113 1.18 13.04 -3.20
C ASP A 113 1.69 13.39 -1.80
N PRO A 114 2.90 13.97 -1.68
CA PRO A 114 3.37 14.45 -0.39
C PRO A 114 2.49 15.58 0.15
N ALA A 115 1.71 16.29 -0.66
CA ALA A 115 0.76 17.30 -0.20
C ALA A 115 -0.64 16.75 0.12
N SER A 116 -0.82 15.41 0.21
CA SER A 116 -2.14 14.79 0.38
C SER A 116 -2.92 15.37 1.56
N ALA A 117 -4.23 15.47 1.39
CA ALA A 117 -5.13 15.93 2.45
C ALA A 117 -5.06 15.01 3.68
N ALA A 118 -4.96 13.69 3.47
CA ALA A 118 -4.83 12.70 4.53
C ALA A 118 -3.57 12.95 5.39
N ARG A 119 -2.41 13.25 4.79
CA ARG A 119 -1.20 13.64 5.55
C ARG A 119 -1.39 14.94 6.32
N ARG A 120 -1.95 15.97 5.67
CA ARG A 120 -2.17 17.28 6.30
C ARG A 120 -3.17 17.24 7.45
N ALA A 121 -4.17 16.37 7.36
CA ALA A 121 -5.19 16.17 8.38
C ALA A 121 -4.76 15.22 9.50
N PHE A 122 -3.69 14.43 9.31
CA PHE A 122 -3.26 13.42 10.26
C PHE A 122 -2.83 14.03 11.60
N LYS A 123 -3.43 13.56 12.70
CA LYS A 123 -3.14 14.01 14.07
C LYS A 123 -2.47 12.96 14.94
N GLY A 124 -2.23 11.77 14.40
CA GLY A 124 -1.70 10.63 15.14
C GLY A 124 -2.53 9.38 14.90
N ILE A 125 -2.03 8.25 15.39
CA ILE A 125 -2.75 6.98 15.39
C ILE A 125 -3.49 6.89 16.70
N GLU A 126 -4.82 6.77 16.64
CA GLU A 126 -5.60 6.46 17.83
C GLU A 126 -5.24 5.04 18.29
N ALA A 127 -4.69 4.96 19.49
CA ALA A 127 -4.30 3.72 20.12
C ALA A 127 -4.77 3.73 21.57
N SER A 128 -5.55 2.72 21.96
CA SER A 128 -5.94 2.55 23.34
C SER A 128 -4.71 2.26 24.21
N SER A 129 -4.79 2.63 25.48
CA SER A 129 -3.84 2.15 26.49
C SER A 129 -3.85 0.63 26.51
N TYR A 130 -2.68 0.04 26.78
CA TYR A 130 -2.61 -1.40 27.01
C TYR A 130 -3.46 -1.75 28.21
N ASP A 131 -4.26 -2.80 28.06
CA ASP A 131 -5.12 -3.30 29.13
C ASP A 131 -5.04 -4.83 29.11
N PRO A 132 -4.44 -5.45 30.15
CA PRO A 132 -4.10 -6.87 30.15
C PRO A 132 -5.32 -7.78 30.04
N ARG A 133 -6.54 -7.29 30.32
CA ARG A 133 -7.77 -8.09 30.16
C ARG A 133 -8.09 -8.42 28.70
N TRP A 134 -7.51 -7.67 27.75
CA TRP A 134 -7.62 -7.95 26.31
C TRP A 134 -6.55 -8.93 25.82
N SER A 135 -5.63 -9.35 26.71
CA SER A 135 -4.62 -10.36 26.42
C SER A 135 -5.10 -11.71 26.95
N VAL A 136 -5.64 -12.53 26.05
CA VAL A 136 -6.13 -13.87 26.37
C VAL A 136 -5.21 -14.93 25.75
N PRO A 137 -4.92 -16.06 26.43
CA PRO A 137 -4.23 -17.17 25.82
C PRO A 137 -4.97 -17.65 24.57
N GLY A 138 -4.26 -17.76 23.45
CA GLY A 138 -4.80 -18.28 22.19
C GLY A 138 -4.38 -19.73 21.98
N ARG A 139 -5.34 -20.60 21.64
CA ARG A 139 -5.02 -21.95 21.16
C ARG A 139 -4.94 -21.96 19.65
N PHE A 140 -3.75 -22.17 19.12
CA PHE A 140 -3.49 -22.35 17.70
C PHE A 140 -3.83 -23.79 17.27
N THR A 141 -4.69 -23.96 16.27
CA THR A 141 -5.00 -25.26 15.68
C THR A 141 -4.75 -25.19 14.17
N SER A 142 -3.68 -25.87 13.72
CA SER A 142 -3.34 -25.95 12.29
C SER A 142 -4.42 -26.68 11.50
N TYR A 143 -4.66 -26.25 10.27
CA TYR A 143 -5.61 -26.90 9.36
C TYR A 143 -5.06 -28.14 8.64
N GLY A 144 -3.77 -28.48 8.82
CA GLY A 144 -3.11 -29.60 8.13
C GLY A 144 -2.77 -29.32 6.66
N GLU A 145 -3.57 -28.50 5.99
CA GLU A 145 -3.36 -27.97 4.64
C GLU A 145 -3.61 -26.46 4.61
N ASN A 146 -2.91 -25.75 3.72
CA ASN A 146 -3.15 -24.32 3.51
C ASN A 146 -4.53 -24.09 2.90
N ARG A 147 -5.37 -23.32 3.58
CA ARG A 147 -6.66 -22.87 3.05
C ARG A 147 -6.54 -21.44 2.57
N THR A 148 -7.22 -21.08 1.48
CA THR A 148 -7.28 -19.70 1.00
C THR A 148 -8.68 -19.15 1.23
N VAL A 149 -8.79 -18.09 2.03
CA VAL A 149 -10.04 -17.37 2.28
C VAL A 149 -10.01 -16.04 1.53
N ARG A 150 -11.13 -15.65 0.93
CA ARG A 150 -11.27 -14.33 0.30
C ARG A 150 -11.59 -13.29 1.37
N VAL A 151 -10.78 -12.25 1.47
CA VAL A 151 -11.07 -11.11 2.35
C VAL A 151 -10.80 -9.81 1.63
N GLU A 152 -11.53 -8.77 2.03
CA GLU A 152 -11.30 -7.40 1.55
C GLU A 152 -9.90 -6.90 1.92
N ASN A 153 -9.21 -6.33 0.94
CA ASN A 153 -7.91 -5.69 1.12
C ASN A 153 -8.07 -4.17 1.11
N ALA A 154 -7.07 -3.47 1.62
CA ALA A 154 -7.02 -1.99 1.64
C ALA A 154 -7.05 -1.33 0.24
N ASP A 155 -6.96 -2.10 -0.84
CA ASP A 155 -7.19 -1.65 -2.22
C ASP A 155 -8.65 -1.79 -2.69
N GLY A 156 -9.57 -2.13 -1.78
CA GLY A 156 -11.01 -2.26 -2.03
C GLY A 156 -11.40 -3.51 -2.82
N ARG A 157 -10.54 -4.53 -2.91
CA ARG A 157 -10.88 -5.82 -3.52
C ARG A 157 -10.72 -6.96 -2.53
N GLU A 158 -11.58 -7.96 -2.66
CA GLU A 158 -11.34 -9.23 -2.02
C GLU A 158 -10.12 -9.92 -2.64
N ARG A 159 -9.25 -10.51 -1.82
CA ARG A 159 -8.12 -11.34 -2.28
C ARG A 159 -7.95 -12.55 -1.37
N GLY A 160 -7.27 -13.56 -1.89
CA GLY A 160 -6.93 -14.76 -1.13
C GLY A 160 -5.93 -14.43 -0.03
N LEU A 161 -6.29 -14.68 1.21
CA LEU A 161 -5.37 -14.82 2.32
C LEU A 161 -5.19 -16.29 2.63
N VAL A 162 -3.94 -16.73 2.70
CA VAL A 162 -3.62 -18.07 3.16
C VAL A 162 -3.86 -18.12 4.66
N SER A 163 -4.82 -18.94 5.07
CA SER A 163 -5.12 -19.25 6.46
C SER A 163 -4.42 -20.55 6.83
N ALA A 164 -3.47 -20.45 7.76
CA ALA A 164 -2.70 -21.61 8.23
C ALA A 164 -3.36 -22.33 9.42
N ALA A 165 -4.23 -21.64 10.16
CA ALA A 165 -4.82 -22.16 11.39
C ALA A 165 -6.05 -21.38 11.84
N ASN A 166 -6.77 -21.96 12.79
CA ASN A 166 -7.76 -21.26 13.60
C ASN A 166 -7.14 -20.88 14.95
N SER A 167 -7.54 -19.72 15.49
CA SER A 167 -7.27 -19.32 16.87
C SER A 167 -8.57 -19.26 17.66
N SER A 168 -8.63 -20.00 18.77
CA SER A 168 -9.75 -19.92 19.72
C SER A 168 -9.26 -19.39 21.05
N SER A 169 -10.05 -18.51 21.66
CA SER A 169 -9.81 -17.96 22.99
C SER A 169 -11.16 -17.79 23.70
N PRO A 170 -11.25 -18.13 24.99
CA PRO A 170 -12.42 -17.79 25.78
C PRO A 170 -12.39 -16.28 26.02
N TRP A 171 -13.28 -15.55 25.34
CA TRP A 171 -13.54 -14.15 25.66
C TRP A 171 -14.44 -14.11 26.90
N PRO A 172 -14.14 -13.27 27.91
CA PRO A 172 -15.06 -13.06 29.01
C PRO A 172 -16.35 -12.43 28.49
N ASP A 173 -17.49 -12.93 28.95
CA ASP A 173 -18.81 -12.41 28.59
C ASP A 173 -18.89 -10.93 28.96
N ARG A 174 -19.46 -10.11 28.07
CA ARG A 174 -19.66 -8.68 28.36
C ARG A 174 -20.88 -8.55 29.28
N SER A 175 -20.63 -8.51 30.59
CA SER A 175 -21.59 -8.05 31.60
C SER A 175 -21.71 -6.53 31.59
#